data_AF-A0A8T7L3H2-F1
#
_entry.id   AF-A0A8T7L3H2-F1
#
_cell.length_a   1.000
_cell.length_b   1.000
_cell.length_c   1.000
_cell.angle_alpha   90.00
_cell.angle_beta   90.00
_cell.angle_gamma   90.00
#
_symmetry.space_group_name_H-M   'P 1'
#
loop_
_entity.id
_entity.type
_entity.pdbx_description
1 polymer ?
#
loop_
_entity_poly.entity_id
_entity_poly.type
_entity_poly.pdbx_seq_one_letter_code
_entity_poly.pdbx_strand_id
1 'polypeptide(L)'
;MFWLKKIALLLPLLLAACAIGDTGNPTPAPPVTLMPPSEITFQGSCTATRELEMWLQVTTRLATDFLAAMNNAAAMNRADMREAVFTMAALRDSAHQATTPDCAVDAEILLSDAMNKAVLAFQAVVNGDRPDLGNTVAEVNDQIEQVIAIQNELILRMETQIRESLVTASP
;
A
#
# COMPACT_ATOMS: atom_id res chain seq x y z
N MET A 1 -8.05 15.98 76.71
CA MET A 1 -8.15 16.58 75.36
C MET A 1 -7.55 15.59 74.38
N PHE A 2 -8.32 14.61 73.87
CA PHE A 2 -9.28 14.74 72.76
C PHE A 2 -8.55 15.29 71.50
N TRP A 3 -8.51 14.66 70.32
CA TRP A 3 -9.46 13.71 69.74
C TRP A 3 -8.88 13.04 68.48
N LEU A 4 -9.23 11.76 68.34
CA LEU A 4 -9.57 11.03 67.11
C LEU A 4 -9.24 11.68 65.76
N LYS A 5 -8.41 10.97 64.96
CA LYS A 5 -8.73 10.69 63.54
C LYS A 5 -8.05 9.39 63.08
N LYS A 6 -8.59 8.27 63.59
CA LYS A 6 -8.57 6.96 62.92
C LYS A 6 -9.74 6.95 61.94
N ILE A 7 -9.55 7.20 60.63
CA ILE A 7 -10.58 6.92 59.63
C ILE A 7 -9.92 6.44 58.33
N ALA A 8 -10.31 5.23 57.94
CA ALA A 8 -10.32 4.69 56.57
C ALA A 8 -8.98 4.36 55.91
N LEU A 9 -8.23 3.47 56.55
CA LEU A 9 -7.48 2.44 55.84
C LEU A 9 -8.46 1.29 55.58
N LEU A 10 -9.22 1.32 54.46
CA LEU A 10 -10.01 0.19 53.91
C LEU A 10 -10.78 0.65 52.66
N LEU A 11 -10.69 -0.13 51.58
CA LEU A 11 -11.45 -0.09 50.30
C LEU A 11 -11.04 0.99 49.27
N PRO A 12 -10.77 0.65 47.98
CA PRO A 12 -11.23 -0.54 47.26
C PRO A 12 -10.09 -1.38 46.63
N LEU A 13 -9.91 -2.59 47.15
CA LEU A 13 -9.13 -3.67 46.53
C LEU A 13 -10.07 -4.55 45.66
N LEU A 14 -11.00 -3.92 44.93
CA LEU A 14 -12.12 -4.57 44.23
C LEU A 14 -12.34 -4.01 42.81
N LEU A 15 -11.28 -3.89 42.01
CA LEU A 15 -11.39 -3.70 40.55
C LEU A 15 -10.59 -4.75 39.76
N ALA A 16 -10.26 -5.89 40.37
CA ALA A 16 -9.61 -7.02 39.70
C ALA A 16 -10.59 -8.16 39.33
N ALA A 17 -11.81 -7.81 38.92
CA ALA A 17 -12.76 -8.68 38.23
C ALA A 17 -13.55 -7.74 37.30
N CYS A 18 -13.41 -7.77 35.97
CA CYS A 18 -13.53 -8.92 35.09
C CYS A 18 -12.56 -8.80 33.90
N ALA A 19 -11.62 -9.74 33.75
CA ALA A 19 -11.10 -10.13 32.44
C ALA A 19 -10.62 -11.59 32.43
N ILE A 20 -10.98 -12.36 33.46
CA ILE A 20 -10.74 -13.81 33.52
C ILE A 20 -12.02 -14.45 33.02
N GLY A 21 -12.10 -14.67 31.71
CA GLY A 21 -13.30 -15.27 31.14
C GLY A 21 -13.44 -15.13 29.64
N ASP A 22 -12.34 -15.22 28.89
CA ASP A 22 -12.44 -15.59 27.49
C ASP A 22 -11.25 -16.47 27.11
N THR A 23 -11.19 -17.65 27.74
CA THR A 23 -10.43 -18.79 27.21
C THR A 23 -11.23 -19.52 26.12
N GLY A 24 -12.22 -18.86 25.53
CA GLY A 24 -12.82 -19.29 24.28
C GLY A 24 -11.74 -19.20 23.21
N ASN A 25 -11.53 -20.27 22.46
CA ASN A 25 -10.72 -20.21 21.25
C ASN A 25 -11.13 -18.94 20.48
N PRO A 26 -10.23 -17.99 20.20
CA PRO A 26 -10.59 -16.80 19.46
C PRO A 26 -11.26 -17.24 18.17
N THR A 27 -12.50 -16.80 17.96
CA THR A 27 -13.24 -17.13 16.74
C THR A 27 -12.34 -16.74 15.56
N PRO A 28 -12.05 -17.65 14.62
CA PRO A 28 -11.19 -17.33 13.48
C PRO A 28 -11.74 -16.09 12.76
N ALA A 29 -10.86 -15.12 12.47
CA ALA A 29 -11.26 -13.95 11.71
C ALA A 29 -11.85 -14.40 10.35
N PRO A 30 -12.93 -13.76 9.87
CA PRO A 30 -13.52 -14.12 8.59
C PRO A 30 -12.51 -13.92 7.45
N PRO A 31 -12.54 -14.71 6.37
CA PRO A 31 -11.62 -14.54 5.24
C PRO A 31 -11.61 -13.10 4.70
N VAL A 32 -10.43 -12.62 4.32
CA VAL A 32 -10.29 -11.39 3.56
C VAL A 32 -10.84 -11.62 2.16
N THR A 33 -11.81 -10.79 1.78
CA THR A 33 -12.36 -10.74 0.43
C THR A 33 -12.21 -9.30 -0.06
N LEU A 34 -11.37 -9.10 -1.07
CA LEU A 34 -11.14 -7.81 -1.69
C LEU A 34 -12.00 -7.65 -2.94
N MET A 35 -12.39 -6.41 -3.22
CA MET A 35 -12.98 -6.10 -4.52
C MET A 35 -11.90 -6.21 -5.62
N PRO A 36 -12.29 -6.63 -6.83
CA PRO A 36 -11.39 -6.53 -7.97
C PRO A 36 -10.99 -5.06 -8.18
N PRO A 37 -9.76 -4.79 -8.64
CA PRO A 37 -9.32 -3.43 -8.91
C PRO A 37 -10.20 -2.80 -10.00
N SER A 38 -10.29 -1.47 -10.00
CA SER A 38 -10.94 -0.74 -11.08
C SER A 38 -10.18 -0.89 -12.41
N GLU A 39 -10.89 -0.69 -13.51
CA GLU A 39 -10.28 -0.65 -14.84
C GLU A 39 -9.35 0.56 -14.96
N ILE A 40 -8.19 0.37 -15.59
CA ILE A 40 -7.21 1.45 -15.79
C ILE A 40 -7.77 2.43 -16.84
N THR A 41 -7.67 3.73 -16.55
CA THR A 41 -8.11 4.77 -17.47
C THR A 41 -6.93 5.33 -18.26
N PHE A 42 -6.85 4.96 -19.54
CA PHE A 42 -5.88 5.52 -20.47
C PHE A 42 -6.44 6.79 -21.12
N GLN A 43 -5.89 7.93 -20.75
CA GLN A 43 -6.28 9.23 -21.31
C GLN A 43 -5.10 10.21 -21.24
N GLY A 44 -5.01 11.07 -22.25
CA GLY A 44 -3.98 12.09 -22.33
C GLY A 44 -2.85 11.72 -23.29
N SER A 45 -1.93 12.66 -23.49
CA SER A 45 -0.76 12.48 -24.31
C SER A 45 0.48 13.04 -23.65
N CYS A 46 1.58 12.30 -23.75
CA CYS A 46 2.89 12.73 -23.28
C CYS A 46 3.53 13.83 -24.13
N THR A 47 2.87 14.29 -25.20
CA THR A 47 3.22 15.59 -25.80
C THR A 47 2.89 16.74 -24.85
N ALA A 48 1.89 16.57 -23.99
CA ALA A 48 1.56 17.52 -22.93
C ALA A 48 2.28 17.12 -21.64
N THR A 49 3.38 17.81 -21.34
CA THR A 49 4.23 17.61 -20.15
C THR A 49 3.43 17.48 -18.85
N ARG A 50 2.33 18.23 -18.71
CA ARG A 50 1.50 18.27 -17.50
C ARG A 50 0.85 16.93 -17.14
N GLU A 51 0.34 16.18 -18.11
CA GLU A 51 -0.37 14.92 -17.84
C GLU A 51 0.60 13.85 -17.36
N LEU A 52 1.77 13.77 -18.03
CA LEU A 52 2.87 12.92 -17.61
C LEU A 52 3.39 13.30 -16.22
N GLU A 53 3.59 14.59 -15.95
CA GLU A 53 4.05 15.07 -14.64
C GLU A 53 3.08 14.66 -13.51
N MET A 54 1.77 14.86 -13.70
CA MET A 54 0.77 14.48 -12.71
C MET A 54 0.75 12.97 -12.47
N TRP A 55 0.82 12.18 -13.54
CA TRP A 55 0.87 10.72 -13.42
C TRP A 55 2.14 10.28 -12.67
N LEU A 56 3.32 10.79 -13.03
CA LEU A 56 4.59 10.47 -12.37
C LEU A 56 4.59 10.83 -10.87
N GLN A 57 4.11 12.03 -10.51
CA GLN A 57 4.04 12.44 -9.11
C GLN A 57 3.19 11.48 -8.25
N VAL A 58 2.08 10.99 -8.80
CA VAL A 58 1.18 10.08 -8.10
C VAL A 58 1.76 8.66 -8.06
N THR A 59 2.13 8.10 -9.21
CA THR A 59 2.49 6.67 -9.31
C THR A 59 3.87 6.36 -8.75
N THR A 60 4.85 7.27 -8.80
CA THR A 60 6.15 7.05 -8.15
C THR A 60 5.99 6.97 -6.62
N ARG A 61 5.16 7.83 -6.04
CA ARG A 61 4.85 7.77 -4.61
C ARG A 61 4.14 6.47 -4.25
N LEU A 62 3.08 6.12 -4.98
CA LEU A 62 2.29 4.92 -4.70
C LEU A 62 3.11 3.64 -4.86
N ALA A 63 3.98 3.55 -5.87
CA ALA A 63 4.89 2.42 -6.03
C ALA A 63 5.83 2.26 -4.83
N THR A 64 6.38 3.36 -4.32
CA THR A 64 7.26 3.37 -3.14
C THR A 64 6.51 2.97 -1.87
N ASP A 65 5.34 3.57 -1.64
CA ASP A 65 4.48 3.29 -0.48
C ASP A 65 4.02 1.82 -0.49
N PHE A 66 3.70 1.28 -1.68
CA PHE A 66 3.32 -0.12 -1.86
C PHE A 66 4.48 -1.08 -1.57
N LEU A 67 5.67 -0.81 -2.10
CA LEU A 67 6.87 -1.59 -1.80
C LEU A 67 7.15 -1.64 -0.29
N ALA A 68 7.06 -0.50 0.39
CA ALA A 68 7.25 -0.44 1.83
C ALA A 68 6.19 -1.26 2.57
N ALA A 69 4.91 -1.11 2.20
CA ALA A 69 3.81 -1.86 2.81
C ALA A 69 3.98 -3.38 2.61
N MET A 70 4.31 -3.82 1.39
CA MET A 70 4.51 -5.23 1.05
C MET A 70 5.70 -5.83 1.81
N ASN A 71 6.85 -5.16 1.81
CA ASN A 71 8.05 -5.68 2.48
C ASN A 71 7.87 -5.72 4.00
N ASN A 72 7.18 -4.74 4.58
CA ASN A 72 6.81 -4.78 6.00
C ASN A 72 5.85 -5.92 6.31
N ALA A 73 4.82 -6.10 5.47
CA ALA A 73 3.84 -7.18 5.62
C ALA A 73 4.48 -8.57 5.55
N ALA A 74 5.49 -8.75 4.70
CA ALA A 74 6.19 -10.02 4.53
C ALA A 74 6.88 -10.52 5.82
N ALA A 75 7.21 -9.60 6.74
CA ALA A 75 7.80 -9.92 8.03
C ALA A 75 6.76 -10.14 9.16
N MET A 76 5.47 -9.92 8.88
CA MET A 76 4.40 -10.04 9.87
C MET A 76 3.91 -11.49 10.03
N ASN A 77 3.29 -11.77 11.18
CA ASN A 77 2.50 -12.98 11.32
C ASN A 77 1.17 -12.83 10.55
N ARG A 78 0.47 -13.96 10.33
CA ARG A 78 -0.78 -14.00 9.54
C ARG A 78 -1.88 -13.08 10.08
N ALA A 79 -1.99 -12.95 11.41
CA ALA A 79 -3.04 -12.13 12.02
C ALA A 79 -2.82 -10.65 11.74
N ASP A 80 -1.57 -10.18 11.86
CA ASP A 80 -1.19 -8.78 11.62
C ASP A 80 -1.15 -8.44 10.12
N MET A 81 -0.80 -9.42 9.28
CA MET A 81 -0.76 -9.28 7.81
C MET A 81 -2.13 -8.91 7.21
N ARG A 82 -3.23 -9.22 7.91
CA ARG A 82 -4.60 -8.91 7.45
C ARG A 82 -4.78 -7.43 7.13
N GLU A 83 -4.36 -6.54 8.03
CA GLU A 83 -4.53 -5.09 7.84
C GLU A 83 -3.61 -4.57 6.72
N ALA A 84 -2.42 -5.16 6.61
CA ALA A 84 -1.49 -4.83 5.55
C ALA A 84 -2.06 -5.18 4.16
N VAL A 85 -2.82 -6.27 4.03
CA VAL A 85 -3.51 -6.63 2.77
C VAL A 85 -4.51 -5.54 2.34
N PHE A 86 -5.30 -5.00 3.27
CA PHE A 86 -6.20 -3.89 2.95
C PHE A 86 -5.45 -2.62 2.57
N THR A 87 -4.35 -2.32 3.27
CA THR A 87 -3.48 -1.17 2.93
C THR A 87 -2.90 -1.31 1.52
N MET A 88 -2.35 -2.47 1.17
CA MET A 88 -1.82 -2.74 -0.17
C MET A 88 -2.92 -2.65 -1.24
N ALA A 89 -4.11 -3.19 -0.97
CA ALA A 89 -5.24 -3.10 -1.89
C ALA A 89 -5.65 -1.63 -2.15
N ALA A 90 -5.71 -0.80 -1.11
CA ALA A 90 -6.03 0.61 -1.25
C ALA A 90 -4.98 1.39 -2.07
N LEU A 91 -3.68 1.06 -1.91
CA LEU A 91 -2.60 1.63 -2.71
C LEU A 91 -2.69 1.23 -4.19
N ARG A 92 -2.95 -0.05 -4.47
CA ARG A 92 -3.23 -0.55 -5.83
C ARG A 92 -4.40 0.19 -6.47
N ASP A 93 -5.52 0.27 -5.75
CA ASP A 93 -6.73 0.90 -6.26
C ASP A 93 -6.54 2.40 -6.48
N SER A 94 -5.66 3.05 -5.70
CA SER A 94 -5.28 4.45 -5.90
C SER A 94 -4.41 4.64 -7.14
N ALA A 95 -3.53 3.68 -7.44
CA ALA A 95 -2.69 3.72 -8.64
C ALA A 95 -3.55 3.62 -9.90
N HIS A 96 -4.53 2.71 -9.91
CA HIS A 96 -5.47 2.54 -11.04
C HIS A 96 -6.38 3.75 -11.30
N GLN A 97 -6.54 4.63 -10.31
CA GLN A 97 -7.30 5.88 -10.45
C GLN A 97 -6.47 7.01 -11.08
N ALA A 98 -5.15 6.86 -11.17
CA ALA A 98 -4.31 7.81 -11.87
C ALA A 98 -4.63 7.77 -13.36
N THR A 99 -4.85 8.93 -13.97
CA THR A 99 -5.04 9.02 -15.42
C THR A 99 -3.71 8.76 -16.12
N THR A 100 -3.64 7.70 -16.91
CA THR A 100 -2.40 7.25 -17.54
C THR A 100 -2.28 7.81 -18.97
N PRO A 101 -1.29 8.67 -19.25
CA PRO A 101 -1.06 9.16 -20.61
C PRO A 101 -0.45 8.08 -21.51
N ASP A 102 -0.56 8.27 -22.82
CA ASP A 102 -0.14 7.30 -23.85
C ASP A 102 1.28 6.71 -23.68
N CYS A 103 2.28 7.50 -23.29
CA CYS A 103 3.65 7.01 -23.13
C CYS A 103 3.90 6.24 -21.81
N ALA A 104 2.97 6.28 -20.86
CA ALA A 104 3.09 5.63 -19.57
C ALA A 104 2.32 4.31 -19.48
N VAL A 105 1.62 3.90 -20.56
CA VAL A 105 0.77 2.71 -20.60
C VAL A 105 1.53 1.45 -20.17
N ASP A 106 2.70 1.19 -20.73
CA ASP A 106 3.48 -0.01 -20.42
C ASP A 106 3.93 -0.04 -18.95
N ALA A 107 4.30 1.12 -18.40
CA ALA A 107 4.69 1.25 -17.00
C ALA A 107 3.49 1.02 -16.05
N GLU A 108 2.32 1.57 -16.38
CA GLU A 108 1.09 1.39 -15.61
C GLU A 108 0.64 -0.08 -15.60
N ILE A 109 0.66 -0.75 -16.76
CA ILE A 109 0.32 -2.18 -16.85
C ILE A 109 1.25 -3.01 -15.95
N LEU A 110 2.56 -2.77 -16.04
CA LEU A 110 3.54 -3.50 -15.24
C LEU A 110 3.35 -3.23 -13.73
N LEU A 111 3.07 -1.98 -13.35
CA LEU A 111 2.80 -1.60 -11.96
C LEU A 111 1.54 -2.28 -11.42
N SER A 112 0.46 -2.21 -12.20
CA SER A 112 -0.84 -2.81 -11.89
C SER A 112 -0.72 -4.32 -11.69
N ASP A 113 -0.07 -5.02 -12.62
CA ASP A 113 0.15 -6.46 -12.55
C ASP A 113 0.95 -6.85 -11.32
N ALA A 114 2.04 -6.13 -11.03
CA ALA A 114 2.89 -6.37 -9.87
C ALA A 114 2.13 -6.17 -8.55
N MET A 115 1.39 -5.07 -8.42
CA MET A 115 0.57 -4.77 -7.24
C MET A 115 -0.55 -5.80 -7.05
N ASN A 116 -1.25 -6.16 -8.12
CA ASN A 116 -2.33 -7.14 -8.05
C ASN A 116 -1.82 -8.54 -7.67
N LYS A 117 -0.67 -8.94 -8.23
CA LYS A 117 0.01 -10.20 -7.89
C LYS A 117 0.37 -10.27 -6.40
N ALA A 118 0.95 -9.21 -5.84
CA ALA A 118 1.22 -9.14 -4.40
C ALA A 118 -0.06 -9.21 -3.58
N VAL A 119 -1.06 -8.37 -3.87
CA VAL A 119 -2.33 -8.35 -3.10
C VAL A 119 -2.98 -9.72 -3.06
N LEU A 120 -3.08 -10.42 -4.21
CA LEU A 120 -3.67 -11.76 -4.28
C LEU A 120 -2.88 -12.80 -3.48
N ALA A 121 -1.54 -12.77 -3.55
CA ALA A 121 -0.70 -13.72 -2.83
C ALA A 121 -0.78 -13.52 -1.32
N PHE A 122 -0.75 -12.28 -0.84
CA PHE A 122 -0.88 -11.98 0.58
C PHE A 122 -2.29 -12.30 1.09
N GLN A 123 -3.34 -12.00 0.31
CA GLN A 123 -4.71 -12.41 0.64
C GLN A 123 -4.82 -13.93 0.80
N ALA A 124 -4.23 -14.72 -0.12
CA ALA A 124 -4.22 -16.18 -0.04
C ALA A 124 -3.49 -16.70 1.21
N VAL A 125 -2.38 -16.07 1.61
CA VAL A 125 -1.66 -16.44 2.85
C VAL A 125 -2.49 -16.10 4.09
N VAL A 126 -3.12 -14.92 4.13
CA VAL A 126 -3.97 -14.50 5.25
C VAL A 126 -5.19 -15.41 5.40
N ASN A 127 -5.80 -15.81 4.29
CA ASN A 127 -6.95 -16.72 4.28
C ASN A 127 -6.58 -18.17 4.59
N GLY A 128 -5.29 -18.52 4.55
CA GLY A 128 -4.82 -19.89 4.72
C GLY A 128 -4.94 -20.76 3.46
N ASP A 129 -5.28 -20.17 2.32
CA ASP A 129 -5.30 -20.83 1.00
C ASP A 129 -3.88 -21.19 0.53
N ARG A 130 -2.87 -20.47 1.05
CA ARG A 130 -1.44 -20.72 0.81
C ARG A 130 -0.66 -20.70 2.13
N PRO A 131 0.37 -21.57 2.32
CA PRO A 131 1.15 -21.58 3.56
C PRO A 131 2.07 -20.35 3.72
N ASP A 132 2.66 -19.87 2.62
CA ASP A 132 3.67 -18.79 2.60
C ASP A 132 3.63 -18.00 1.28
N LEU A 133 4.46 -16.96 1.16
CA LEU A 133 4.54 -16.10 -0.04
C LEU A 133 5.40 -16.68 -1.17
N GLY A 134 6.19 -17.74 -0.92
CA GLY A 134 7.22 -18.26 -1.82
C GLY A 134 8.12 -17.15 -2.37
N ASN A 135 8.32 -17.11 -3.69
CA ASN A 135 9.13 -16.09 -4.37
C ASN A 135 8.35 -14.80 -4.70
N THR A 136 7.08 -14.68 -4.31
CA THR A 136 6.21 -13.58 -4.80
C THR A 136 6.77 -12.20 -4.44
N VAL A 137 7.32 -12.03 -3.24
CA VAL A 137 7.88 -10.74 -2.79
C VAL A 137 9.08 -10.34 -3.66
N ALA A 138 9.99 -11.29 -3.95
CA ALA A 138 11.15 -11.03 -4.80
C ALA A 138 10.71 -10.68 -6.23
N GLU A 139 9.80 -11.47 -6.81
CA GLU A 139 9.29 -11.23 -8.16
C GLU A 139 8.58 -9.87 -8.28
N VAL A 140 7.79 -9.47 -7.28
CA VAL A 140 7.11 -8.16 -7.28
C VAL A 140 8.09 -7.02 -7.04
N ASN A 141 9.10 -7.18 -6.19
CA ASN A 141 10.17 -6.19 -6.04
C ASN A 141 10.88 -5.94 -7.38
N ASP A 142 11.29 -7.00 -8.09
CA ASP A 142 11.94 -6.89 -9.40
C ASP A 142 11.05 -6.18 -10.45
N GLN A 143 9.73 -6.44 -10.42
CA GLN A 143 8.78 -5.78 -11.32
C GLN A 143 8.61 -4.30 -10.99
N ILE A 144 8.49 -3.93 -9.71
CA ILE A 144 8.34 -2.52 -9.33
C ILE A 144 9.66 -1.75 -9.55
N GLU A 145 10.82 -2.38 -9.35
CA GLU A 145 12.11 -1.77 -9.72
C GLU A 145 12.19 -1.46 -11.22
N GLN A 146 11.67 -2.34 -12.09
CA GLN A 146 11.54 -2.05 -13.53
C GLN A 146 10.60 -0.88 -13.80
N VAL A 147 9.45 -0.79 -13.11
CA VAL A 147 8.55 0.37 -13.22
C VAL A 147 9.27 1.66 -12.83
N ILE A 148 10.01 1.67 -11.73
CA ILE A 148 10.78 2.84 -11.26
C ILE A 148 11.82 3.24 -12.31
N ALA A 149 12.49 2.28 -12.94
CA ALA A 149 13.44 2.57 -14.02
C ALA A 149 12.76 3.26 -15.21
N ILE A 150 11.58 2.79 -15.64
CA ILE A 150 10.81 3.42 -16.72
C ILE A 150 10.34 4.82 -16.30
N GLN A 151 9.85 4.99 -15.07
CA GLN A 151 9.45 6.31 -14.55
C GLN A 151 10.62 7.31 -14.57
N ASN A 152 11.82 6.88 -14.19
CA ASN A 152 13.02 7.73 -14.26
C ASN A 152 13.36 8.13 -15.69
N GLU A 153 13.23 7.23 -16.67
CA GLU A 153 13.41 7.57 -18.08
C GLU A 153 12.39 8.61 -18.56
N LEU A 154 11.11 8.43 -18.17
CA LEU A 154 10.05 9.38 -18.50
C LEU A 154 10.28 10.76 -17.88
N ILE A 155 10.77 10.82 -16.63
CA ILE A 155 11.19 12.07 -15.98
C ILE A 155 12.28 12.77 -16.79
N LEU A 156 13.34 12.07 -17.17
CA LEU A 156 14.45 12.64 -17.96
C LEU A 156 13.99 13.17 -19.32
N ARG A 157 13.09 12.42 -19.99
CA ARG A 157 12.49 12.85 -21.25
C ARG A 157 11.66 14.12 -21.06
N MET A 158 10.85 14.18 -20.00
CA MET A 158 10.02 15.34 -19.66
C MET A 158 10.88 16.58 -19.38
N GLU A 159 11.95 16.45 -18.60
CA GLU A 159 12.90 17.54 -18.32
C GLU A 159 13.56 18.07 -19.60
N THR A 160 13.89 17.18 -20.54
CA THR A 160 14.47 17.54 -21.84
C THR A 160 13.47 18.36 -22.67
N GLN A 161 12.22 17.92 -22.76
CA GLN A 161 11.16 18.65 -23.46
C GLN A 161 10.91 20.05 -22.88
N ILE A 162 10.90 20.18 -21.55
CA ILE A 162 10.76 21.48 -20.87
C ILE A 162 11.91 22.40 -21.28
N ARG A 163 13.16 21.91 -21.21
CA ARG A 163 14.34 22.70 -21.57
C ARG A 163 14.29 23.20 -23.01
N GLU A 164 13.95 22.33 -23.96
CA GLU A 164 13.83 22.70 -25.37
C GLU A 164 12.75 23.76 -25.58
N SER A 165 11.60 23.62 -24.90
CA SER A 165 10.51 24.61 -25.00
C SER A 165 10.96 26.01 -24.56
N LEU A 166 11.76 26.09 -23.49
CA LEU A 166 12.29 27.36 -22.97
C LEU A 166 13.29 28.03 -23.93
N VAL A 167 14.12 27.23 -24.62
CA VAL A 167 15.05 27.74 -25.64
C VAL A 167 14.28 28.29 -26.83
N THR A 168 13.26 27.57 -27.32
CA THR A 168 12.46 28.02 -28.47
C THR A 168 11.56 29.23 -28.17
N ALA A 169 11.25 29.49 -26.90
CA ALA A 169 10.44 30.62 -26.46
C ALA A 169 11.25 31.91 -26.24
N SER A 170 12.58 31.87 -26.32
CA SER A 170 13.44 33.04 -26.17
C SER A 170 13.58 33.77 -27.53
N PRO A 171 13.04 35.00 -27.68
CA PRO A 171 13.06 35.75 -28.95
C PRO A 171 14.44 36.28 -29.34
#